data_AF-E3NYS7-F1
#
_entry.id   AF-E3NYS7-F1
#
_cell.length_a   1.000
_cell.length_b   1.000
_cell.length_c   1.000
_cell.angle_alpha   90.00
_cell.angle_beta   90.00
_cell.angle_gamma   90.00
#
_symmetry.space_group_name_H-M   'P 1'
#
loop_
_entity.id
_entity.type
_entity.pdbx_description
1 polymer ?
#
loop_
_entity_poly.entity_id
_entity_poly.type
_entity_poly.pdbx_seq_one_letter_code
_entity_poly.pdbx_strand_id
1 'polypeptide(L)'
;AIDEEGNLLWMSAMKTFEGVSSDEEKGRRVREWMDKAMLKDTISMDSLLGVLGIAIACLHKEPSKRPSIVDVVYALCKSDDAGFETSEDGIGSPKVTAR
;
A
#
# COMPACT_ATOMS: atom_id res chain seq x y z
N ALA A 1 0.94 -3.43 16.95
CA ALA A 1 1.07 -1.97 17.20
C ALA A 1 -0.28 -1.44 17.68
N ILE A 2 -0.25 -0.46 18.57
CA ILE A 2 -1.40 0.11 19.28
C ILE A 2 -1.33 1.64 19.08
N ASP A 3 -2.47 2.32 18.94
CA ASP A 3 -2.54 3.80 18.85
C ASP A 3 -2.43 4.47 20.24
N GLU A 4 -2.40 5.80 20.24
CA GLU A 4 -2.33 6.64 21.45
C GLU A 4 -3.56 6.43 22.36
N GLU A 5 -4.68 5.99 21.79
CA GLU A 5 -5.92 5.68 22.50
C GLU A 5 -5.99 4.22 23.01
N GLY A 6 -4.94 3.41 22.79
CA GLY A 6 -4.87 2.03 23.28
C GLY A 6 -5.54 0.99 22.38
N ASN A 7 -5.96 1.34 21.17
CA ASN A 7 -6.59 0.43 20.21
C ASN A 7 -5.56 -0.21 19.26
N LEU A 8 -5.83 -1.43 18.80
CA LEU A 8 -5.00 -2.07 17.78
C LEU A 8 -5.11 -1.30 16.46
N LEU A 9 -3.97 -0.94 15.86
CA LEU A 9 -3.93 -0.11 14.64
C LEU A 9 -4.75 -0.68 13.47
N TRP A 10 -4.80 -2.02 13.33
CA TRP A 10 -5.57 -2.67 12.28
C TRP A 10 -7.09 -2.52 12.46
N MET A 11 -7.58 -2.38 13.70
CA MET A 11 -8.99 -2.12 13.97
C MET A 11 -9.36 -0.68 13.62
N SER A 12 -8.48 0.27 13.94
CA SER A 12 -8.63 1.68 13.53
C SER A 12 -8.69 1.79 12.00
N ALA A 13 -7.76 1.13 11.30
CA ALA A 13 -7.77 1.07 9.84
C ALA A 13 -9.09 0.49 9.29
N MET A 14 -9.57 -0.65 9.80
CA MET A 14 -10.84 -1.24 9.36
C MET A 14 -12.01 -0.27 9.53
N LYS A 15 -12.12 0.40 10.68
CA LYS A 15 -13.21 1.33 10.97
C LYS A 15 -13.19 2.54 10.03
N THR A 16 -12.02 3.04 9.66
CA THR A 16 -11.87 4.17 8.75
C THR A 16 -12.43 3.86 7.35
N PHE A 17 -12.27 2.61 6.89
CA PHE A 17 -12.57 2.20 5.51
C PHE A 17 -13.81 1.33 5.34
N GLU A 18 -14.44 0.87 6.43
CA GLU A 18 -15.69 0.12 6.37
C GLU A 18 -16.86 1.00 5.90
N GLY A 19 -17.67 0.49 4.97
CA GLY A 19 -18.89 1.15 4.50
C GLY A 19 -18.71 2.37 3.59
N VAL A 20 -17.50 2.64 3.10
CA VAL A 20 -17.23 3.72 2.14
C VAL A 20 -17.47 3.24 0.71
N SER A 21 -18.34 3.93 -0.03
CA SER A 21 -18.74 3.57 -1.40
C SER A 21 -18.21 4.50 -2.49
N SER A 22 -17.73 5.70 -2.16
CA SER A 22 -17.14 6.65 -3.12
C SER A 22 -15.62 6.71 -2.99
N ASP A 23 -14.92 6.69 -4.13
CA ASP A 23 -13.46 6.78 -4.19
C ASP A 23 -12.94 8.13 -3.65
N GLU A 24 -13.68 9.23 -3.83
CA GLU A 24 -13.32 10.54 -3.27
C GLU A 24 -13.38 10.53 -1.73
N GLU A 25 -14.45 9.96 -1.17
CA GLU A 25 -14.61 9.85 0.29
C GLU A 25 -13.53 8.94 0.88
N LYS A 26 -13.20 7.86 0.18
CA LYS A 26 -12.12 6.94 0.56
C LYS A 26 -10.78 7.68 0.56
N GLY A 27 -10.47 8.43 -0.49
CA GLY A 27 -9.26 9.24 -0.59
C GLY A 27 -9.13 10.28 0.54
N ARG A 28 -10.23 10.98 0.87
CA ARG A 28 -10.24 11.95 1.98
C ARG A 28 -9.93 11.28 3.32
N ARG A 29 -10.59 10.16 3.63
CA ARG A 29 -10.37 9.44 4.89
C ARG A 29 -8.97 8.85 5.00
N VAL A 30 -8.42 8.33 3.91
CA VAL A 30 -7.01 7.89 3.87
C VAL A 30 -6.09 9.04 4.25
N ARG A 31 -6.28 10.20 3.61
CA ARG A 31 -5.44 11.38 3.86
C ARG A 31 -5.52 11.87 5.31
N GLU A 32 -6.70 11.82 5.92
CA GLU A 32 -6.90 12.25 7.31
C GLU A 32 -6.34 11.25 8.33
N TRP A 33 -6.42 9.95 8.02
CA TRP A 33 -6.01 8.87 8.93
C TRP A 33 -4.50 8.61 8.91
N MET A 34 -3.84 8.86 7.77
CA MET A 34 -2.43 8.57 7.62
C MET A 34 -1.50 9.47 8.44
N ASP A 35 -0.31 8.94 8.70
CA ASP A 35 0.77 9.74 9.26
C ASP A 35 1.05 10.94 8.35
N LYS A 36 1.05 12.14 8.96
CA LYS A 36 1.31 13.40 8.26
C LYS A 36 2.70 13.45 7.63
N ALA A 37 3.64 12.64 8.10
CA ALA A 37 4.94 12.47 7.45
C ALA A 37 4.79 11.93 6.02
N MET A 38 3.91 10.96 5.81
CA MET A 38 3.65 10.35 4.49
C MET A 38 3.02 11.34 3.51
N LEU A 39 2.33 12.37 4.01
CA LEU A 39 1.73 13.42 3.18
C LEU A 39 2.75 14.46 2.69
N LYS A 40 3.95 14.48 3.27
CA LYS A 40 5.07 15.34 2.84
C LYS A 40 5.90 14.71 1.74
N ASP A 41 5.80 13.39 1.59
CA ASP A 41 6.53 12.63 0.57
C ASP A 41 5.82 12.69 -0.79
N THR A 42 6.56 12.41 -1.87
CA THR A 42 6.07 12.43 -3.27
C THR A 42 5.24 11.20 -3.64
N ILE A 43 4.52 10.61 -2.68
CA ILE A 43 3.74 9.39 -2.91
C ILE A 43 2.38 9.77 -3.49
N SER A 44 2.02 9.19 -4.65
CA SER A 44 0.71 9.43 -5.24
C SER A 44 -0.41 8.80 -4.40
N MET A 45 -1.57 9.47 -4.33
CA MET A 45 -2.74 8.93 -3.63
C MET A 45 -3.20 7.60 -4.22
N ASP A 46 -3.03 7.39 -5.53
CA ASP A 46 -3.42 6.15 -6.21
C ASP A 46 -2.54 4.97 -5.81
N SER A 47 -1.22 5.15 -5.78
CA SER A 47 -0.27 4.12 -5.31
C SER A 47 -0.57 3.73 -3.86
N LEU A 48 -0.81 4.75 -3.03
CA LEU A 48 -1.15 4.58 -1.63
C LEU A 48 -2.48 3.84 -1.41
N LEU A 49 -3.53 4.20 -2.16
CA LEU A 49 -4.82 3.50 -2.14
C LEU A 49 -4.67 2.05 -2.60
N GLY A 50 -3.80 1.78 -3.58
CA GLY A 50 -3.45 0.44 -4.04
C GLY A 50 -2.83 -0.41 -2.93
N VAL A 51 -1.76 0.07 -2.31
CA VAL A 51 -1.06 -0.62 -1.20
C VAL A 51 -2.00 -0.82 -0.01
N LEU A 52 -2.80 0.18 0.34
CA LEU A 52 -3.77 0.07 1.42
C LEU A 52 -4.85 -0.98 1.12
N GLY A 53 -5.29 -1.10 -0.13
CA GLY A 53 -6.21 -2.15 -0.56
C GLY A 53 -5.66 -3.56 -0.30
N ILE A 54 -4.37 -3.77 -0.59
CA ILE A 54 -3.67 -5.04 -0.31
C ILE A 54 -3.62 -5.29 1.20
N ALA A 55 -3.24 -4.29 1.99
CA ALA A 55 -3.18 -4.40 3.44
C ALA A 55 -4.54 -4.74 4.07
N ILE A 56 -5.63 -4.11 3.61
CA ILE A 56 -7.00 -4.40 4.07
C ILE A 56 -7.39 -5.84 3.70
N ALA A 57 -7.06 -6.32 2.49
CA ALA A 57 -7.34 -7.69 2.09
C ALA A 57 -6.62 -8.72 2.98
N CYS A 58 -5.39 -8.44 3.41
CA CYS A 58 -4.65 -9.28 4.37
C CYS A 58 -5.34 -9.40 5.74
N LEU A 59 -6.14 -8.40 6.13
CA LEU A 59 -6.84 -8.38 7.40
C LEU A 59 -8.23 -9.03 7.35
N HIS A 60 -8.62 -9.65 6.23
CA HIS A 60 -9.94 -10.25 6.08
C HIS A 60 -10.28 -11.21 7.24
N LYS A 61 -11.48 -11.08 7.83
CA LYS A 61 -11.89 -11.88 9.00
C LYS A 61 -11.81 -13.39 8.73
N GLU A 62 -12.28 -13.80 7.56
CA GLU A 62 -12.18 -15.18 7.09
C GLU A 62 -10.77 -15.48 6.54
N PRO A 63 -10.03 -16.47 7.08
CA PRO A 63 -8.65 -16.76 6.67
C PRO A 63 -8.50 -17.18 5.21
N SER A 64 -9.47 -17.92 4.65
CA SER A 64 -9.42 -18.40 3.25
C SER A 64 -9.58 -17.29 2.21
N LYS A 65 -10.06 -16.11 2.61
CA LYS A 65 -10.18 -14.93 1.74
C LYS A 65 -8.98 -14.00 1.83
N ARG A 66 -8.03 -14.27 2.74
CA ARG A 66 -6.78 -13.51 2.79
C ARG A 66 -5.93 -13.92 1.59
N PRO A 67 -5.29 -12.96 0.90
CA PRO A 67 -4.40 -13.27 -0.21
C PRO A 67 -3.24 -14.17 0.29
N SER A 68 -2.76 -15.07 -0.57
CA SER A 68 -1.52 -15.77 -0.28
C SER A 68 -0.34 -14.79 -0.32
N ILE A 69 0.78 -15.16 0.30
CA ILE A 69 1.98 -14.31 0.24
C ILE A 69 2.44 -14.04 -1.20
N VAL A 70 2.20 -14.99 -2.12
CA VAL A 70 2.50 -14.82 -3.55
C VAL A 70 1.62 -13.74 -4.17
N ASP A 71 0.32 -13.76 -3.86
CA ASP A 71 -0.63 -12.75 -4.35
C ASP A 71 -0.29 -11.36 -3.80
N VAL A 72 0.12 -11.28 -2.53
CA VAL A 72 0.54 -10.03 -1.89
C VAL A 72 1.76 -9.44 -2.60
N VAL A 73 2.81 -10.25 -2.80
CA VAL A 73 4.04 -9.80 -3.48
C VAL A 73 3.73 -9.36 -4.91
N TYR A 74 2.94 -10.15 -5.65
CA TYR A 74 2.55 -9.80 -7.01
C TYR A 74 1.78 -8.47 -7.07
N ALA A 75 0.82 -8.28 -6.17
CA ALA A 75 0.03 -7.04 -6.12
C ALA A 75 0.91 -5.83 -5.76
N LEU A 76 1.85 -5.97 -4.82
CA LEU A 76 2.79 -4.91 -4.46
C LEU A 76 3.71 -4.54 -5.63
N CYS A 77 4.30 -5.52 -6.32
CA CYS A 77 5.14 -5.26 -7.50
C CYS A 77 4.36 -4.51 -8.59
N LYS A 78 3.10 -4.89 -8.83
CA LYS A 78 2.25 -4.21 -9.81
C LYS A 78 1.87 -2.78 -9.37
N SER A 79 1.74 -2.52 -8.07
CA SER A 79 1.46 -1.18 -7.55
C SER A 79 2.65 -0.23 -7.66
N ASP A 80 3.87 -0.76 -7.80
CA ASP A 80 5.12 0.01 -7.94
C ASP A 80 5.33 0.54 -9.37
N ASP A 81 4.95 -0.26 -10.38
CA ASP A 81 5.01 0.07 -11.82
C ASP A 81 4.20 1.32 -12.22
N ALA A 82 3.28 1.79 -11.37
CA ALA A 82 2.40 2.92 -11.64
C ALA A 82 2.87 4.26 -11.02
N GLY A 83 3.94 4.28 -10.21
CA GLY A 83 4.18 5.43 -9.33
C GLY A 83 5.63 5.82 -9.00
N PHE A 84 6.62 5.01 -9.36
CA PHE A 84 8.01 5.34 -9.07
C PHE A 84 8.88 5.30 -10.32
N GLU A 85 9.04 6.47 -10.96
CA GLU A 85 10.28 6.78 -11.68
C GLU A 85 11.38 6.93 -10.60
N THR A 86 11.76 5.81 -9.97
CA THR A 86 13.02 5.76 -9.24
C THR A 86 14.11 5.87 -10.30
N SER A 87 14.88 6.95 -10.24
CA SER A 87 16.04 7.16 -11.12
C SER A 87 16.86 5.87 -11.16
N GLU A 88 16.92 5.24 -12.34
CA GLU A 88 17.66 4.02 -12.62
C GLU A 88 19.17 4.30 -12.49
N ASP A 89 19.67 4.33 -11.26
CA ASP A 89 21.09 4.25 -11.00
C ASP A 89 21.40 2.90 -10.35
N GLY A 90 21.61 1.91 -11.23
CA GLY A 90 22.50 0.79 -10.95
C GLY A 90 21.86 -0.59 -10.92
N ILE A 91 21.95 -1.30 -12.05
CA ILE A 91 22.77 -2.52 -12.17
C ILE A 91 23.33 -2.51 -13.60
N GLY A 92 24.60 -2.16 -13.74
CA GLY A 92 25.31 -2.28 -15.00
C GLY A 92 25.36 -3.74 -15.43
N SER A 93 24.74 -4.06 -16.56
CA SER A 93 24.91 -5.33 -17.24
C SER A 93 26.40 -5.55 -17.54
N PRO A 94 27.03 -6.67 -17.14
CA PRO A 94 28.36 -6.98 -17.62
C PRO A 94 28.22 -7.29 -19.11
N LYS A 95 28.79 -6.42 -19.96
CA LYS A 95 28.85 -6.61 -21.40
C LYS A 95 29.80 -7.77 -21.69
N VAL A 96 29.27 -9.00 -21.70
CA VAL A 96 30.02 -10.18 -22.12
C VAL A 96 30.37 -10.00 -23.59
N THR A 97 31.65 -9.80 -23.90
CA THR A 97 32.19 -9.87 -25.25
C THR A 97 32.85 -11.23 -25.41
N ALA A 98 32.33 -12.04 -26.33
CA ALA A 98 32.96 -13.28 -26.74
C ALA A 98 34.18 -12.96 -27.61
N ARG A 99 35.28 -13.71 -27.39
CA ARG A 99 36.48 -13.72 -28.23
C ARG A 99 36.37 -14.79 -29.31
#